data_AF-A0A8C0NZ71-F1
#
_entry.id   AF-A0A8C0NZ71-F1
#
_cell.length_a   1.000
_cell.length_b   1.000
_cell.length_c   1.000
_cell.angle_alpha   90.00
_cell.angle_beta   90.00
_cell.angle_gamma   90.00
#
_symmetry.space_group_name_H-M   'P 1'
#
loop_
_entity.id
_entity.type
_entity.pdbx_description
1 polymer ?
#
loop_
_entity_poly.entity_id
_entity_poly.type
_entity_poly.pdbx_seq_one_letter_code
_entity_poly.pdbx_strand_id
1 'polypeptide(L)'
;MIGIFHVFMWYFLLILYMGQIRGVFGTYEPITYKTGCSLWGIIFIIAGVSIIRATRHPTQGMITCALTTNIFCIIIAIIASVLTTIELSSFNSVSYRNYGQAKLGREVSRVLLISYPLEFSIALTYSIFGCIDLNRHNEDTLTAVTEEAESTF
;
A
#
# COMPACT_ATOMS: atom_id res chain seq x y z
N MET A 1 -6.46 7.40 -4.47
CA MET A 1 -7.71 6.69 -4.87
C MET A 1 -7.53 5.16 -4.83
N ILE A 2 -6.37 4.62 -5.20
CA ILE A 2 -6.12 3.17 -5.22
C ILE A 2 -6.13 2.52 -3.82
N GLY A 3 -5.68 3.22 -2.76
CA GLY A 3 -5.87 2.74 -1.38
C GLY A 3 -7.34 2.47 -0.98
N ILE A 4 -8.29 3.32 -1.42
CA ILE A 4 -9.73 3.11 -1.17
C ILE A 4 -10.22 1.86 -1.88
N PHE A 5 -9.74 1.64 -3.12
CA PHE A 5 -10.03 0.43 -3.87
C PHE A 5 -9.56 -0.83 -3.14
N HIS A 6 -8.36 -0.83 -2.54
CA HIS A 6 -7.86 -1.98 -1.76
C HIS A 6 -8.74 -2.28 -0.53
N VAL A 7 -9.19 -1.24 0.19
CA VAL A 7 -10.10 -1.39 1.34
C VAL A 7 -11.46 -1.94 0.89
N PHE A 8 -12.00 -1.47 -0.22
CA PHE A 8 -13.26 -1.97 -0.77
C PHE A 8 -13.13 -3.44 -1.22
N MET A 9 -12.03 -3.80 -1.86
CA MET A 9 -11.76 -5.18 -2.27
C MET A 9 -11.58 -6.11 -1.07
N TRP A 10 -10.95 -5.64 0.01
CA TRP A 10 -10.91 -6.38 1.28
C TRP A 10 -12.31 -6.62 1.83
N TYR A 11 -13.15 -5.57 1.88
CA TYR A 11 -14.51 -5.68 2.37
C TYR A 11 -15.36 -6.64 1.53
N PHE A 12 -15.16 -6.63 0.21
CA PHE A 12 -15.81 -7.59 -0.68
C PHE A 12 -15.36 -9.04 -0.42
N LEU A 13 -14.06 -9.27 -0.23
CA LEU A 13 -13.54 -10.59 0.19
C LEU A 13 -14.10 -11.02 1.54
N LEU A 14 -14.28 -10.09 2.49
CA LEU A 14 -14.90 -10.36 3.80
C LEU A 14 -16.36 -10.80 3.66
N ILE A 15 -17.15 -10.15 2.79
CA ILE A 15 -18.54 -10.56 2.52
C ILE A 15 -18.59 -11.96 1.92
N LEU A 16 -17.73 -12.24 0.93
CA LEU A 16 -17.64 -13.56 0.32
C LEU A 16 -17.31 -14.65 1.36
N TYR A 17 -16.38 -14.35 2.27
CA TYR A 17 -15.99 -15.26 3.34
C TYR A 17 -17.11 -15.46 4.39
N MET A 18 -17.73 -14.40 4.88
CA MET A 18 -18.87 -14.49 5.82
C MET A 18 -20.05 -15.26 5.22
N GLY A 19 -20.26 -15.14 3.90
CA GLY A 19 -21.24 -15.94 3.17
C GLY A 19 -20.96 -17.45 3.18
N GLN A 20 -19.70 -17.86 3.26
CA GLN A 20 -19.30 -19.27 3.29
C GLN A 20 -19.52 -19.93 4.67
N ILE A 21 -19.35 -19.19 5.77
CA ILE A 21 -19.48 -19.72 7.15
C ILE A 21 -20.93 -20.14 7.46
N ARG A 22 -21.93 -19.52 6.80
CA ARG A 22 -23.35 -19.94 6.92
C ARG A 22 -23.66 -21.27 6.24
N GLY A 23 -22.74 -21.81 5.43
CA GLY A 23 -22.87 -23.10 4.76
C GLY A 23 -22.01 -24.17 5.42
N VAL A 24 -22.64 -25.15 6.06
CA VAL A 24 -21.97 -26.37 6.58
C VAL A 24 -21.23 -27.08 5.43
N PHE A 25 -19.92 -27.30 5.56
CA PHE A 25 -18.95 -27.95 4.64
C PHE A 25 -18.03 -27.05 3.79
N GLY A 26 -16.72 -27.16 4.11
CA GLY A 26 -15.58 -26.75 3.29
C GLY A 26 -15.37 -25.24 3.22
N THR A 27 -14.79 -24.65 4.28
CA THR A 27 -14.40 -23.24 4.31
C THR A 27 -13.18 -23.01 3.43
N TYR A 28 -13.34 -22.19 2.39
CA TYR A 28 -12.18 -21.60 1.71
C TYR A 28 -11.66 -20.50 2.62
N GLU A 29 -10.48 -20.69 3.21
CA GLU A 29 -9.82 -19.68 4.06
C GLU A 29 -8.74 -18.96 3.24
N PRO A 30 -9.05 -17.85 2.55
CA PRO A 30 -8.03 -17.10 1.83
C PRO A 30 -7.01 -16.52 2.82
N ILE A 31 -5.72 -16.74 2.55
CA ILE A 31 -4.60 -16.26 3.38
C ILE A 31 -4.62 -14.73 3.45
N THR A 32 -5.03 -14.05 2.37
CA THR A 32 -5.18 -12.60 2.27
C THR A 32 -6.21 -12.05 3.27
N TYR A 33 -7.26 -12.83 3.57
CA TYR A 33 -8.23 -12.50 4.61
C TYR A 33 -7.64 -12.71 6.01
N LYS A 34 -6.99 -13.85 6.25
CA LYS A 34 -6.43 -14.21 7.57
C LYS A 34 -5.30 -13.28 8.01
N THR A 35 -4.52 -12.80 7.06
CA THR A 35 -3.43 -11.83 7.28
C THR A 35 -3.92 -10.39 7.28
N GLY A 36 -5.19 -10.14 6.91
CA GLY A 36 -5.74 -8.79 6.80
C GLY A 36 -5.00 -7.92 5.77
N CYS A 37 -4.31 -8.54 4.81
CA CYS A 37 -3.35 -7.85 3.95
C CYS A 37 -4.01 -6.72 3.13
N SER A 38 -5.25 -6.90 2.69
CA SER A 38 -5.97 -5.84 1.97
C SER A 38 -6.52 -4.71 2.88
N LEU A 39 -6.59 -4.88 4.21
CA LEU A 39 -6.84 -3.76 5.16
C LEU A 39 -5.67 -2.79 5.21
N TRP A 40 -4.47 -3.22 4.82
CA TRP A 40 -3.29 -2.37 4.80
C TRP A 40 -3.42 -1.26 3.76
N GLY A 41 -4.46 -1.29 2.91
CA GLY A 41 -4.89 -0.18 2.08
C GLY A 41 -5.14 1.13 2.84
N ILE A 42 -5.43 1.09 4.14
CA ILE A 42 -5.51 2.29 4.99
C ILE A 42 -4.15 3.03 5.03
N ILE A 43 -3.04 2.30 5.04
CA ILE A 43 -1.69 2.87 5.05
C ILE A 43 -1.42 3.59 3.72
N PHE A 44 -1.88 3.03 2.59
CA PHE A 44 -1.82 3.69 1.29
C PHE A 44 -2.65 4.99 1.24
N ILE A 45 -3.81 5.02 1.92
CA ILE A 45 -4.62 6.25 2.05
C ILE A 45 -3.85 7.31 2.84
N ILE A 46 -3.25 6.94 3.98
CA ILE A 46 -2.48 7.86 4.81
C ILE A 46 -1.26 8.42 4.05
N ALA A 47 -0.55 7.59 3.30
CA ALA A 47 0.55 8.04 2.45
C ALA A 47 0.07 9.01 1.37
N GLY A 48 -1.07 8.72 0.71
CA GLY A 48 -1.68 9.63 -0.26
C GLY A 48 -2.05 10.99 0.34
N VAL A 49 -2.62 11.03 1.54
CA VAL A 49 -2.91 12.29 2.26
C VAL A 49 -1.63 13.04 2.60
N SER A 50 -0.58 12.32 3.01
CA SER A 50 0.73 12.90 3.35
C SER A 50 1.38 13.56 2.15
N ILE A 51 1.30 12.94 0.96
CA ILE A 51 1.77 13.53 -0.31
C ILE A 51 1.01 14.82 -0.65
N ILE A 52 -0.33 14.81 -0.59
CA ILE A 52 -1.15 16.00 -0.90
C ILE A 52 -0.82 17.15 0.06
N ARG A 53 -0.56 16.81 1.32
CA ARG A 53 -0.19 17.81 2.33
C ARG A 53 1.20 18.38 2.07
N ALA A 54 2.17 17.53 1.69
CA ALA A 54 3.52 17.95 1.35
C ALA A 54 3.55 18.86 0.11
N THR A 55 2.69 18.63 -0.89
CA THR A 55 2.63 19.49 -2.08
C THR A 55 1.92 20.83 -1.83
N ARG A 56 0.97 20.89 -0.90
CA ARG A 56 0.28 22.16 -0.55
C ARG A 56 1.09 23.05 0.39
N HIS A 57 1.78 22.46 1.35
CA HIS A 57 2.58 23.18 2.34
C HIS A 57 3.93 22.48 2.47
N PRO A 58 4.89 22.79 1.57
CA PRO A 58 6.18 22.14 1.54
C PRO A 58 7.02 22.65 2.71
N THR A 59 6.85 22.03 3.87
CA THR A 59 7.79 22.15 4.99
C THR A 59 8.66 20.90 5.03
N GLN A 60 9.94 21.06 5.40
CA GLN A 60 10.92 19.98 5.44
C GLN A 60 10.42 18.76 6.24
N GLY A 61 9.71 19.00 7.36
CA GLY A 61 9.08 17.94 8.16
C GLY A 61 7.95 17.20 7.43
N MET A 62 7.13 17.88 6.64
CA MET A 62 6.06 17.25 5.86
C MET A 62 6.60 16.42 4.70
N ILE A 63 7.65 16.90 4.01
CA ILE A 63 8.33 16.17 2.96
C ILE A 63 8.96 14.89 3.53
N THR A 64 9.65 14.99 4.68
CA THR A 64 10.24 13.84 5.38
C THR A 64 9.17 12.83 5.82
N CYS A 65 8.04 13.30 6.35
CA CYS A 65 6.91 12.44 6.74
C CYS A 65 6.29 11.72 5.53
N ALA A 66 6.08 12.43 4.43
CA ALA A 66 5.58 11.85 3.19
C ALA A 66 6.56 10.80 2.62
N LEU A 67 7.86 11.06 2.66
CA LEU A 67 8.88 10.13 2.21
C LEU A 67 8.92 8.86 3.06
N THR A 68 8.88 9.02 4.39
CA THR A 68 8.85 7.90 5.34
C THR A 68 7.63 7.01 5.12
N THR A 69 6.45 7.62 5.00
CA THR A 69 5.20 6.87 4.76
C THR A 69 5.19 6.16 3.41
N ASN A 70 5.79 6.74 2.36
CA ASN A 70 5.93 6.09 1.07
C ASN A 70 6.90 4.89 1.11
N ILE A 71 8.02 4.97 1.82
CA ILE A 71 8.93 3.82 2.00
C ILE A 71 8.21 2.66 2.70
N PHE A 72 7.42 2.95 3.73
CA PHE A 72 6.59 1.92 4.37
C PHE A 72 5.58 1.30 3.39
N CYS A 73 4.95 2.12 2.54
CA CYS A 73 4.03 1.63 1.50
C CYS A 73 4.71 0.70 0.50
N ILE A 74 5.95 0.98 0.11
CA ILE A 74 6.75 0.12 -0.77
C ILE A 74 6.95 -1.27 -0.14
N ILE A 75 7.40 -1.31 1.12
CA ILE A 75 7.64 -2.58 1.85
C ILE A 75 6.34 -3.38 1.95
N ILE A 76 5.25 -2.72 2.33
CA ILE A 76 3.92 -3.33 2.45
C ILE A 76 3.43 -3.87 1.11
N ALA A 77 3.56 -3.13 0.02
CA ALA A 77 3.13 -3.57 -1.31
C ALA A 77 3.90 -4.83 -1.76
N ILE A 78 5.20 -4.91 -1.47
CA ILE A 78 6.01 -6.10 -1.76
C ILE A 78 5.51 -7.30 -0.96
N ILE A 79 5.36 -7.16 0.36
CA ILE A 79 4.87 -8.24 1.23
C ILE A 79 3.48 -8.71 0.77
N ALA A 80 2.58 -7.78 0.47
CA ALA A 80 1.23 -8.07 0.00
C ALA A 80 1.21 -8.83 -1.33
N SER A 81 2.07 -8.43 -2.27
CA SER A 81 2.19 -9.10 -3.56
C SER A 81 2.69 -10.55 -3.40
N VAL A 82 3.67 -10.78 -2.52
CA VAL A 82 4.20 -12.12 -2.24
C VAL A 82 3.14 -13.00 -1.60
N LEU A 83 2.46 -12.51 -0.56
CA LEU A 83 1.39 -13.26 0.12
C LEU A 83 0.24 -13.61 -0.84
N THR A 84 -0.18 -12.66 -1.68
CA THR A 84 -1.24 -12.87 -2.67
C THR A 84 -0.81 -13.90 -3.72
N THR A 85 0.45 -13.87 -4.14
CA THR A 85 1.01 -14.86 -5.08
C THR A 85 1.03 -16.26 -4.47
N ILE A 86 1.46 -16.38 -3.21
CA ILE A 86 1.45 -17.65 -2.48
C ILE A 86 0.03 -18.21 -2.41
N GLU A 87 -0.97 -17.38 -2.04
CA GLU A 87 -2.38 -17.78 -2.03
C GLU A 87 -2.84 -18.28 -3.40
N LEU A 88 -2.50 -17.55 -4.46
CA LEU A 88 -2.90 -17.91 -5.82
C LEU A 88 -2.24 -19.20 -6.31
N SER A 89 -1.00 -19.46 -5.88
CA SER A 89 -0.23 -20.66 -6.23
C SER A 89 -0.70 -21.91 -5.47
N SER A 90 -1.24 -21.75 -4.26
CA SER A 90 -1.73 -22.86 -3.44
C SER A 90 -3.13 -23.30 -3.88
N PHE A 91 -3.20 -24.32 -4.74
CA PHE A 91 -4.47 -24.96 -5.11
C PHE A 91 -4.90 -26.00 -4.07
N ASN A 92 -5.71 -25.60 -3.09
CA ASN A 92 -6.49 -26.53 -2.29
C ASN A 92 -7.87 -26.74 -2.94
N SER A 93 -8.27 -28.00 -3.11
CA SER A 93 -9.58 -28.36 -3.69
C SER A 93 -10.71 -27.89 -2.76
N VAL A 94 -11.54 -26.96 -3.24
CA VAL A 94 -12.68 -26.40 -2.50
C VAL A 94 -13.94 -27.22 -2.78
N SER A 95 -14.80 -27.36 -1.78
CA SER A 95 -16.12 -28.01 -1.91
C SER A 95 -16.97 -27.38 -3.02
N TYR A 96 -17.64 -28.22 -3.84
CA TYR A 96 -18.41 -27.81 -5.03
C TYR A 96 -19.46 -26.72 -4.75
N ARG A 97 -20.10 -26.75 -3.58
CA ARG A 97 -21.11 -25.74 -3.18
C ARG A 97 -20.50 -24.34 -2.99
N ASN A 98 -19.25 -24.28 -2.52
CA ASN A 98 -18.52 -23.03 -2.27
C ASN A 98 -17.59 -22.64 -3.43
N TYR A 99 -17.57 -23.44 -4.50
CA TYR A 99 -16.69 -23.27 -5.66
C TYR A 99 -16.90 -21.91 -6.36
N GLY A 100 -18.15 -21.47 -6.51
CA GLY A 100 -18.46 -20.18 -7.14
C GLY A 100 -17.88 -18.99 -6.37
N GLN A 101 -18.06 -18.98 -5.04
CA GLN A 101 -17.52 -17.93 -4.17
C GLN A 101 -16.00 -17.96 -4.08
N ALA A 102 -15.40 -19.15 -4.01
CA ALA A 102 -13.94 -19.30 -4.02
C ALA A 102 -13.31 -18.86 -5.35
N LYS A 103 -13.96 -19.16 -6.48
CA LYS A 103 -13.53 -18.69 -7.81
C LYS A 103 -13.58 -17.17 -7.90
N LEU A 104 -14.68 -16.56 -7.46
CA LEU A 104 -14.81 -15.09 -7.40
C LEU A 104 -13.75 -14.46 -6.50
N GLY A 105 -13.53 -14.99 -5.30
CA GLY A 105 -12.49 -14.50 -4.39
C GLY A 105 -11.10 -14.55 -5.02
N ARG A 106 -10.79 -15.62 -5.77
CA ARG A 106 -9.51 -15.76 -6.47
C ARG A 106 -9.35 -14.78 -7.62
N GLU A 107 -10.42 -14.46 -8.37
CA GLU A 107 -10.36 -13.40 -9.38
C GLU A 107 -10.13 -12.03 -8.74
N VAL A 108 -10.74 -11.76 -7.58
CA VAL A 108 -10.46 -10.52 -6.83
C VAL A 108 -8.99 -10.46 -6.39
N SER A 109 -8.44 -11.57 -5.88
CA SER A 109 -7.01 -11.66 -5.54
C SER A 109 -6.09 -11.44 -6.75
N ARG A 110 -6.47 -11.88 -7.96
CA ARG A 110 -5.75 -11.57 -9.20
C ARG A 110 -5.77 -10.10 -9.56
N VAL A 111 -6.93 -9.45 -9.43
CA VAL A 111 -7.06 -8.01 -9.67
C VAL A 111 -6.20 -7.22 -8.66
N LEU A 112 -6.22 -7.62 -7.39
CA LEU A 112 -5.36 -7.05 -6.34
C LEU A 112 -3.87 -7.22 -6.67
N LEU A 113 -3.47 -8.38 -7.19
CA LEU A 113 -2.09 -8.63 -7.59
C LEU A 113 -1.59 -7.66 -8.67
N ILE A 114 -2.47 -7.23 -9.58
CA ILE A 114 -2.16 -6.25 -10.62
C ILE A 114 -2.11 -4.83 -10.04
N SER A 115 -2.88 -4.53 -8.98
CA SER A 115 -2.89 -3.19 -8.37
C SER A 115 -1.70 -2.91 -7.45
N TYR A 116 -1.07 -3.93 -6.83
CA TYR A 116 0.10 -3.72 -5.95
C TYR A 116 1.33 -3.12 -6.65
N PRO A 117 1.75 -3.56 -7.86
CA PRO A 117 2.82 -2.92 -8.62
C PRO A 117 2.55 -1.45 -8.94
N LEU A 118 1.28 -1.09 -9.10
CA LEU A 118 0.86 0.27 -9.42
C LEU A 118 1.04 1.19 -8.19
N GLU A 119 0.65 0.73 -7.00
CA GLU A 119 0.95 1.43 -5.74
C GLU A 119 2.46 1.53 -5.48
N PHE A 120 3.20 0.45 -5.72
CA PHE A 120 4.67 0.44 -5.64
C PHE A 120 5.29 1.52 -6.54
N SER A 121 4.85 1.61 -7.79
CA SER A 121 5.40 2.57 -8.76
C SER A 121 5.12 4.02 -8.36
N ILE A 122 3.92 4.31 -7.85
CA ILE A 122 3.55 5.64 -7.36
C ILE A 122 4.39 6.00 -6.13
N ALA A 123 4.45 5.11 -5.13
CA ALA A 123 5.21 5.34 -3.91
C ALA A 123 6.71 5.52 -4.19
N LEU A 124 7.27 4.75 -5.12
CA LEU A 124 8.66 4.87 -5.57
C LEU A 124 8.91 6.23 -6.23
N THR A 125 8.04 6.63 -7.16
CA THR A 125 8.18 7.92 -7.86
C THR A 125 8.16 9.09 -6.88
N TYR A 126 7.21 9.11 -5.94
CA TYR A 126 7.13 10.16 -4.93
C TYR A 126 8.28 10.11 -3.91
N SER A 127 8.82 8.93 -3.61
CA SER A 127 10.01 8.81 -2.77
C SER A 127 11.24 9.40 -3.44
N ILE A 128 11.43 9.15 -4.75
CA ILE A 128 12.54 9.72 -5.53
C ILE A 128 12.44 11.25 -5.55
N PHE A 129 11.27 11.79 -5.88
CA PHE A 129 11.08 13.25 -5.89
C PHE A 129 11.24 13.86 -4.49
N GLY A 130 10.73 13.20 -3.45
CA GLY A 130 10.92 13.63 -2.07
C GLY A 130 12.40 13.64 -1.65
N CYS A 131 13.20 12.65 -2.08
CA CYS A 131 14.64 12.63 -1.83
C CYS A 131 15.35 13.82 -2.52
N ILE A 132 15.02 14.09 -3.77
CA ILE A 132 15.62 15.19 -4.54
C ILE A 132 15.31 16.54 -3.88
N ASP A 133 14.05 16.76 -3.50
CA ASP A 133 13.62 18.01 -2.88
C ASP A 133 14.26 18.22 -1.50
N LEU A 134 14.39 17.14 -0.71
CA LEU A 134 15.07 17.20 0.58
C LEU A 134 16.57 17.51 0.44
N ASN A 135 17.22 16.93 -0.57
CA ASN A 135 18.64 17.17 -0.82
C ASN A 135 18.90 18.63 -1.22
N ARG A 136 18.05 19.19 -2.09
CA ARG A 136 18.15 20.60 -2.49
C ARG A 136 17.96 21.55 -1.32
N HIS A 137 16.96 21.30 -0.47
CA HIS A 137 16.71 22.13 0.70
C HIS A 137 17.85 22.06 1.72
N ASN A 138 18.52 20.91 1.85
CA ASN A 138 19.70 20.77 2.71
C ASN A 138 20.90 21.55 2.17
N GLU A 139 21.11 21.55 0.85
CA GLU A 139 22.16 22.31 0.18
C GLU A 139 21.94 23.83 0.34
N ASP A 140 20.71 24.31 0.14
CA ASP A 140 20.33 25.72 0.35
C ASP A 140 20.50 26.17 1.81
N THR A 141 20.28 25.26 2.77
CA THR A 141 20.47 25.55 4.20
C THR A 141 21.96 25.64 4.54
N LEU A 142 22.79 24.77 3.94
CA LEU A 142 24.23 24.74 4.17
C LEU A 142 24.92 26.00 3.61
N THR A 143 24.51 26.46 2.43
CA THR A 143 25.04 27.68 1.81
C THR A 143 24.67 28.92 2.63
N ALA A 144 23.42 29.04 3.09
CA ALA A 144 23.00 30.16 3.95
C ALA A 144 23.80 30.23 5.26
N VAL A 145 24.04 29.10 5.93
CA VAL A 145 24.86 29.04 7.16
C VAL A 145 26.31 29.46 6.89
N THR A 146 26.84 29.12 5.71
CA THR A 146 28.21 29.48 5.32
C THR A 146 28.34 30.98 5.05
N GLU A 147 27.37 31.58 4.36
CA GLU A 147 27.34 33.04 4.10
C GLU A 147 27.16 33.87 5.39
N GLU A 148 26.33 33.40 6.33
CA GLU A 148 26.19 34.05 7.64
C GLU A 148 27.49 33.99 8.47
N ALA A 149 28.22 32.88 8.40
CA ALA A 149 29.50 32.73 9.07
C ALA A 149 30.61 33.61 8.46
N GLU A 150 30.60 33.82 7.14
CA GLU A 150 31.56 34.71 6.47
C GLU A 150 31.24 36.19 6.67
N SER A 151 29.96 36.58 6.81
CA SER A 151 29.55 37.98 7.02
C SER A 151 29.70 38.48 8.47
N THR A 152 29.97 37.58 9.42
CA THR A 152 30.19 37.90 10.83
C THR A 152 31.67 38.07 11.20
N PHE A 153 32.58 37.96 10.23
CA PHE A 153 34.03 38.14 10.38
C PHE A 153 34.54 39.39 9.65
#